data_AF-A0A3M1HL49-F1
#
_entry.id   AF-A0A3M1HL49-F1
#
_cell.length_a   1.000
_cell.length_b   1.000
_cell.length_c   1.000
_cell.angle_alpha   90.00
_cell.angle_beta   90.00
_cell.angle_gamma   90.00
#
_symmetry.space_group_name_H-M   'P 1'
#
loop_
_entity.id
_entity.type
_entity.pdbx_description
1 polymer ?
#
loop_
_entity_poly.entity_id
_entity_poly.type
_entity_poly.pdbx_seq_one_letter_code
_entity_poly.pdbx_strand_id
1 'polypeptide(L)' 'MLVTALNPHIGYEKAAEIAKKAYKENTTLKEAALALGYLTEEEFDKWVKPEDMVHPC' A
#
# COMPACT_ATOMS: atom_id res chain seq x y z
N MET A 1 -1.70 7.34 -6.63
CA MET A 1 -0.66 6.48 -6.03
C MET A 1 -1.25 5.83 -4.80
N LEU A 2 -1.57 4.54 -4.82
CA LEU A 2 -2.21 3.85 -3.67
C LEU A 2 -1.35 3.90 -2.39
N VAL A 3 -0.04 4.05 -2.55
CA VAL A 3 0.94 4.23 -1.47
C VAL A 3 0.75 5.51 -0.65
N THR A 4 0.23 6.61 -1.21
CA THR A 4 0.06 7.84 -0.42
C THR A 4 -1.06 7.73 0.62
N ALA A 5 -2.05 6.85 0.39
CA ALA A 5 -3.08 6.55 1.38
C ALA A 5 -2.50 5.78 2.59
N LEU A 6 -1.39 5.08 2.40
CA LEU A 6 -0.71 4.31 3.46
C LEU A 6 0.18 5.20 4.34
N ASN A 7 0.63 6.37 3.84
CA ASN A 7 1.54 7.26 4.57
C ASN A 7 1.10 7.64 6.01
N PRO A 8 -0.16 8.01 6.29
CA PRO A 8 -0.59 8.34 7.65
C PRO A 8 -0.75 7.11 8.57
N HIS A 9 -0.88 5.90 8.02
CA HIS A 9 -1.11 4.68 8.81
C HIS A 9 0.18 3.95 9.16
N ILE A 10 1.08 3.78 8.19
CA ILE A 10 2.33 3.03 8.36
C ILE A 10 3.57 3.92 8.35
N GLY A 11 3.43 5.20 8.00
CA GLY A 11 4.54 6.14 7.84
C GLY A 11 5.16 6.11 6.45
N TYR A 12 5.68 7.26 6.02
CA TYR A 12 6.26 7.47 4.69
C TYR A 12 7.41 6.48 4.38
N GLU A 13 8.28 6.22 5.36
CA GLU A 13 9.42 5.32 5.18
C GLU A 13 8.97 3.89 4.86
N LYS A 14 7.99 3.36 5.60
CA LYS A 14 7.46 2.01 5.39
C LYS A 14 6.70 1.91 4.07
N ALA A 15 5.93 2.94 3.73
CA ALA A 15 5.20 2.99 2.47
C ALA A 15 6.15 3.02 1.26
N ALA A 16 7.26 3.76 1.35
CA ALA A 16 8.31 3.78 0.33
C ALA A 16 9.04 2.43 0.23
N GLU A 17 9.27 1.75 1.35
CA GLU A 17 9.91 0.43 1.36
C GLU A 17 9.03 -0.65 0.70
N ILE A 18 7.72 -0.67 1.02
CA ILE A 18 6.74 -1.54 0.35
C ILE A 18 6.74 -1.27 -1.16
N ALA A 19 6.71 -0.01 -1.57
CA ALA A 19 6.72 0.37 -2.99
C ALA A 19 7.98 -0.12 -3.71
N LYS A 20 9.15 0.06 -3.09
CA LYS A 20 10.43 -0.43 -3.64
C LYS A 20 10.48 -1.95 -3.72
N LYS A 21 9.97 -2.64 -2.70
CA LYS A 21 9.96 -4.10 -2.66
C LYS A 21 9.01 -4.69 -3.71
N ALA A 22 7.78 -4.18 -3.77
CA ALA A 22 6.80 -4.51 -4.81
C ALA A 22 7.37 -4.31 -6.22
N TYR A 23 8.03 -3.17 -6.45
CA TYR A 23 8.65 -2.87 -7.75
C TYR A 23 9.83 -3.80 -8.08
N LYS A 24 10.66 -4.13 -7.09
CA LYS A 24 11.84 -4.99 -7.25
C LYS A 24 11.46 -6.46 -7.48
N GLU A 25 10.47 -6.96 -6.74
CA GLU A 25 9.99 -8.34 -6.84
C GLU A 25 8.91 -8.53 -7.92
N ASN A 26 8.47 -7.45 -8.58
CA ASN A 26 7.30 -7.46 -9.48
C ASN A 26 6.05 -8.08 -8.82
N THR A 27 5.90 -7.87 -7.51
CA THR A 27 4.76 -8.31 -6.72
C THR A 27 3.80 -7.15 -6.49
N THR A 28 2.59 -7.48 -6.05
CA THR A 28 1.63 -6.44 -5.71
C THR A 28 2.05 -5.69 -4.44
N LEU A 29 1.62 -4.43 -4.29
CA LEU A 29 1.82 -3.66 -3.05
C LEU A 29 1.28 -4.41 -1.83
N LYS A 30 0.18 -5.15 -2.02
CA LYS A 30 -0.47 -6.00 -1.04
C LYS A 30 0.44 -7.13 -0.57
N GLU A 31 1.00 -7.89 -1.51
CA GLU A 31 1.96 -8.97 -1.21
C GLU A 31 3.24 -8.45 -0.57
N ALA A 32 3.80 -7.34 -1.08
CA ALA A 32 4.99 -6.76 -0.50
C ALA A 32 4.75 -6.29 0.95
N ALA A 33 3.58 -5.73 1.24
CA ALA A 33 3.22 -5.27 2.57
C ALA A 33 2.97 -6.43 3.55
N LEU A 34 2.34 -7.51 3.10
CA LEU A 34 2.20 -8.78 3.81
C LEU A 34 3.58 -9.40 4.09
N ALA A 35 4.46 -9.44 3.09
CA ALA A 35 5.80 -10.01 3.20
C ALA A 35 6.74 -9.21 4.11
N LEU A 36 6.47 -7.91 4.30
CA LEU A 36 7.18 -7.07 5.27
C LEU A 36 6.53 -7.10 6.66
N GLY A 37 5.33 -7.68 6.80
CA GLY A 37 4.58 -7.72 8.05
C GLY A 37 4.12 -6.33 8.51
N TYR A 38 4.04 -5.36 7.59
CA TYR A 38 3.68 -3.99 7.94
C TYR A 38 2.18 -3.77 8.10
N LEU A 39 1.37 -4.63 7.50
CA LEU A 39 -0.08 -4.57 7.51
C LEU A 39 -0.64 -5.89 6.98
N THR A 40 -1.83 -6.21 7.44
CA THR A 40 -2.58 -7.39 6.99
C THR A 40 -3.33 -7.12 5.70
N GLU A 41 -3.78 -8.21 5.07
CA GLU A 41 -4.54 -8.15 3.84
C GLU A 41 -5.79 -7.25 3.96
N GLU A 42 -6.48 -7.36 5.10
CA GLU A 42 -7.68 -6.59 5.42
C GLU A 42 -7.41 -5.10 5.69
N GLU A 43 -6.27 -4.77 6.30
CA GLU A 43 -5.85 -3.38 6.52
C GLU A 43 -5.47 -2.70 5.19
N PHE A 44 -4.80 -3.44 4.30
CA PHE A 44 -4.53 -2.94 2.95
C PHE A 44 -5.83 -2.65 2.22
N ASP A 45 -6.79 -3.59 2.21
CA ASP A 45 -8.07 -3.43 1.51
C ASP A 45 -8.94 -2.32 2.13
N LYS A 46 -8.83 -2.09 3.45
CA LYS A 46 -9.49 -0.97 4.13
C LYS A 46 -8.92 0.39 3.73
N TRP A 47 -7.60 0.50 3.65
CA TRP A 47 -6.91 1.79 3.42
C TRP A 47 -6.72 2.09 1.93
N VAL A 48 -6.58 1.05 1.12
CA VAL A 48 -6.31 1.12 -0.32
C VAL A 48 -7.56 0.74 -1.08
N LYS A 49 -8.52 1.67 -1.13
CA LYS A 49 -9.73 1.55 -1.93
C LYS A 49 -9.61 2.37 -3.21
N PRO A 50 -9.17 1.77 -4.33
CA PRO A 50 -9.10 2.49 -5.61
C PRO A 50 -10.47 3.00 -6.07
N GLU A 51 -11.56 2.35 -5.64
CA GLU A 51 -12.95 2.74 -5.94
C GLU A 51 -13.35 4.11 -5.36
N ASP A 52 -12.78 4.50 -4.22
CA ASP A 52 -13.04 5.81 -3.59
C ASP A 52 -12.20 6.93 -4.25
N MET A 53 -11.10 6.56 -4.92
CA MET A 53 -10.18 7.49 -5.59
C MET A 53 -10.58 7.84 -7.04
N VAL A 54 -11.64 7.23 -7.58
CA VAL A 54 -12.13 7.46 -8.96
C VAL A 54 -13.46 8.21 -9.00
N HIS A 55 -13.80 9.01 -7.98
CA HIS A 55 -14.81 10.05 -8.14
C HIS A 55 -14.14 11.35 -8.60
N PRO A 56 -14.08 11.63 -9.92
CA PRO A 56 -13.80 12.97 -10.39
C PRO A 56 -15.00 13.86 -10.04
N CYS A 57 -14.78 14.88 -9.23
CA CYS A 57 -15.57 16.11 -9.26
C CYS A 57 -14.68 17.22 -9.80
#